data_AF-F3KH00-F1
#
_entry.id   AF-F3KH00-F1
#
_cell.length_a   1.000
_cell.length_b   1.000
_cell.length_c   1.000
_cell.angle_alpha   90.00
_cell.angle_beta   90.00
_cell.angle_gamma   90.00
#
_symmetry.space_group_name_H-M   'P 1'
#
loop_
_entity.id
_entity.type
_entity.pdbx_description
1 polymer ?
#
loop_
_entity_poly.entity_id
_entity_poly.type
_entity_poly.pdbx_seq_one_letter_code
_entity_poly.pdbx_strand_id
1 'polypeptide(L)'
;MMADISSAVTDYERASEQFRLFESGIVPQSRQTVESMLAGYQVNQVDFLNLVRSQVTLFNYELQYWKALSDAKQALARLQAAVGEETVYE
;
A
#
# COMPACT_ATOMS: atom_id res chain seq x y z
N MET A 1 -24.73 -15.36 -6.01
CA MET A 1 -23.94 -16.09 -5.00
C MET A 1 -22.55 -16.46 -5.49
N MET A 2 -22.34 -17.48 -6.33
CA MET A 2 -20.99 -17.82 -6.85
C MET A 2 -20.31 -16.67 -7.59
N ALA A 3 -21.08 -15.86 -8.33
CA ALA A 3 -20.57 -14.64 -8.98
C ALA A 3 -20.13 -13.57 -7.97
N ASP A 4 -20.83 -13.44 -6.84
CA ASP A 4 -20.54 -12.44 -5.80
C ASP A 4 -19.27 -12.82 -5.03
N ILE A 5 -19.11 -14.12 -4.72
CA ILE A 5 -17.90 -14.66 -4.09
C ILE A 5 -16.71 -14.53 -5.04
N SER A 6 -16.87 -14.89 -6.32
CA SER A 6 -15.80 -14.74 -7.31
C SER A 6 -15.35 -13.27 -7.43
N SER A 7 -16.28 -12.32 -7.45
CA SER A 7 -15.94 -10.89 -7.46
C SER A 7 -15.20 -10.47 -6.18
N ALA A 8 -15.68 -10.92 -5.02
CA ALA A 8 -15.06 -10.59 -3.74
C ALA A 8 -13.62 -11.15 -3.61
N VAL A 9 -13.36 -12.34 -4.16
CA VAL A 9 -12.01 -12.92 -4.24
C VAL A 9 -11.10 -12.03 -5.10
N THR A 10 -11.53 -11.70 -6.32
CA THR A 10 -10.74 -10.84 -7.23
C THR A 10 -10.43 -9.47 -6.62
N ASP A 11 -11.39 -8.87 -5.92
CA ASP A 11 -11.19 -7.58 -5.26
C ASP A 11 -10.20 -7.67 -4.09
N TYR A 12 -10.28 -8.75 -3.29
CA TYR A 12 -9.30 -9.00 -2.23
C TYR A 12 -7.89 -9.25 -2.76
N GLU A 13 -7.74 -10.03 -3.83
CA GLU A 13 -6.45 -10.30 -4.46
C GLU A 13 -5.81 -9.02 -4.98
N ARG A 14 -6.59 -8.19 -5.68
CA ARG A 14 -6.13 -6.89 -6.20
C ARG A 14 -5.67 -5.96 -5.06
N ALA A 15 -6.50 -5.81 -4.02
CA ALA A 15 -6.17 -4.95 -2.90
C ALA A 15 -4.93 -5.45 -2.13
N SER A 16 -4.80 -6.78 -1.97
CA SER A 16 -3.65 -7.40 -1.33
C SER A 16 -2.36 -7.21 -2.13
N GLU A 17 -2.42 -7.30 -3.46
CA GLU A 17 -1.28 -7.04 -4.34
C GLU A 17 -0.85 -5.57 -4.25
N GLN A 18 -1.82 -4.64 -4.29
CA GLN A 18 -1.53 -3.21 -4.13
C GLN A 18 -0.83 -2.92 -2.79
N PHE A 19 -1.29 -3.54 -1.70
CA PHE A 19 -0.63 -3.44 -0.41
C PHE A 19 0.81 -3.97 -0.45
N ARG A 20 1.04 -5.16 -1.02
CA ARG A 20 2.39 -5.75 -1.15
C ARG A 20 3.35 -4.86 -1.94
N LEU A 21 2.89 -4.19 -2.99
CA LEU A 21 3.70 -3.26 -3.77
C LEU A 21 4.20 -2.08 -2.93
N PHE A 22 3.33 -1.52 -2.09
CA PHE A 22 3.72 -0.46 -1.17
C PHE A 22 4.68 -0.97 -0.08
N GLU A 23 4.39 -2.13 0.50
CA GLU A 23 5.16 -2.73 1.60
C GLU A 23 6.59 -3.09 1.19
N SER A 24 6.73 -3.80 0.07
CA SER A 24 7.99 -4.42 -0.33
C SER A 24 8.79 -3.59 -1.35
N GLY A 25 8.13 -2.66 -2.04
CA GLY A 25 8.74 -1.89 -3.12
C GLY A 25 8.78 -0.41 -2.83
N ILE A 26 7.62 0.25 -2.90
CA ILE A 26 7.54 1.72 -3.01
C ILE A 26 8.05 2.42 -1.75
N VAL A 27 7.62 1.99 -0.55
CA VAL A 27 8.05 2.61 0.71
C VAL A 27 9.55 2.39 0.95
N PRO A 28 10.10 1.15 0.84
CA PRO A 28 11.55 0.94 0.97
C PRO A 28 12.38 1.75 -0.01
N GLN A 29 12.01 1.80 -1.30
CA GLN A 29 12.75 2.55 -2.33
C GLN A 29 12.71 4.07 -2.07
N SER A 30 11.57 4.57 -1.59
CA SER A 30 11.42 5.98 -1.23
C SER A 30 12.25 6.35 -0.01
N ARG A 31 12.36 5.45 0.97
CA ARG A 31 13.26 5.61 2.12
C ARG A 31 14.71 5.68 1.68
N GLN A 32 15.14 4.76 0.82
CA GLN A 32 16.49 4.78 0.25
C GLN A 32 16.78 6.09 -0.48
N THR A 33 15.80 6.62 -1.21
CA THR A 33 15.92 7.92 -1.92
C THR A 33 16.15 9.07 -0.94
N VAL A 34 15.40 9.12 0.17
CA VAL A 34 15.60 10.13 1.22
C VAL A 34 17.00 10.01 1.83
N GLU A 35 17.46 8.80 2.14
CA GLU A 35 18.79 8.55 2.69
C GLU A 35 19.90 9.04 1.75
N SER A 36 19.80 8.76 0.44
CA SER A 36 20.74 9.25 -0.55
C SER A 36 20.73 10.79 -0.66
N MET A 37 19.55 11.41 -0.63
CA MET A 37 19.42 12.87 -0.66
C MET A 37 20.01 13.51 0.60
N LEU A 38 19.85 12.87 1.77
CA LEU A 38 20.42 13.34 3.02
C LEU A 38 21.95 13.29 2.99
N ALA A 39 22.52 12.17 2.52
CA ALA A 39 23.96 12.03 2.35
C ALA A 39 24.51 13.10 1.38
N GLY A 40 23.83 13.33 0.25
CA GLY A 40 24.20 14.37 -0.71
C GLY A 40 24.13 15.78 -0.12
N TYR A 41 23.11 16.09 0.71
CA TYR A 41 23.00 17.37 1.40
C TYR A 41 24.15 17.61 2.38
N GLN A 42 24.54 16.60 3.15
CA GLN A 42 25.65 16.69 4.12
C GLN A 42 26.99 17.05 3.48
N VAL A 43 27.19 16.71 2.20
CA VAL A 43 28.39 17.04 1.42
C VAL A 43 28.17 18.16 0.40
N ASN A 44 27.09 18.96 0.56
CA ASN A 44 26.72 20.08 -0.33
C ASN A 44 26.51 19.71 -1.81
N GLN A 45 26.17 18.46 -2.10
CA GLN A 45 25.87 17.96 -3.46
C GLN A 45 24.37 18.01 -3.79
N VAL A 46 23.50 18.13 -2.79
CA VAL A 46 22.04 18.22 -2.94
C VAL A 46 21.52 19.41 -2.14
N ASP A 47 20.65 20.22 -2.73
CA ASP A 47 20.02 21.34 -2.03
C ASP A 47 18.98 20.89 -1.01
N PHE A 48 18.85 21.63 0.10
CA PHE A 48 17.87 21.35 1.18
C PHE A 48 16.44 21.15 0.66
N LEU A 49 16.01 21.94 -0.34
CA LEU A 49 14.67 21.84 -0.91
C LEU A 49 14.41 20.47 -1.56
N ASN A 50 15.42 19.87 -2.19
CA ASN A 50 15.28 18.55 -2.82
C ASN A 50 15.23 17.43 -1.77
N LEU A 51 15.98 17.55 -0.68
CA LEU A 51 15.86 16.66 0.48
C LEU A 51 14.46 16.73 1.12
N VAL A 52 13.92 17.93 1.32
CA VAL A 52 12.56 18.07 1.87
C VAL A 52 11.51 17.49 0.92
N ARG A 53 11.65 17.71 -0.39
CA ARG A 53 10.76 17.12 -1.39
C ARG A 53 10.78 15.60 -1.36
N SER A 54 11.96 14.97 -1.24
CA SER A 54 12.03 13.49 -1.15
C SER A 54 11.38 12.99 0.15
N GLN A 55 11.53 13.70 1.26
CA GLN A 55 10.89 13.37 2.52
C GLN A 55 9.36 13.47 2.45
N VAL A 56 8.81 14.51 1.82
CA VAL A 56 7.36 14.65 1.58
C VAL A 56 6.84 13.52 0.69
N THR A 57 7.57 13.16 -0.35
CA THR A 57 7.23 12.02 -1.21
C THR A 57 7.20 10.71 -0.43
N LEU A 58 8.19 10.44 0.43
CA LEU A 58 8.18 9.27 1.32
C LEU A 58 6.93 9.25 2.21
N PHE A 59 6.60 10.38 2.86
CA PHE A 59 5.40 10.44 3.70
C PHE A 59 4.10 10.18 2.92
N ASN A 60 3.99 10.68 1.69
CA ASN A 60 2.84 10.39 0.84
C ASN A 60 2.72 8.90 0.49
N TYR A 61 3.85 8.21 0.30
CA TYR A 61 3.84 6.76 0.07
C TYR A 61 3.55 5.96 1.33
N GLU A 62 4.03 6.39 2.50
CA GLU A 62 3.67 5.78 3.78
C GLU A 62 2.16 5.92 4.06
N LEU A 63 1.55 7.08 3.72
CA LEU A 63 0.10 7.24 3.82
C LEU A 63 -0.65 6.29 2.88
N GLN A 64 -0.17 6.15 1.64
CA GLN A 64 -0.76 5.22 0.67
C GLN A 64 -0.59 3.75 1.07
N TYR A 65 0.52 3.39 1.73
CA TYR A 65 0.71 2.07 2.33
C TYR A 65 -0.40 1.76 3.33
N TRP A 66 -0.67 2.68 4.27
CA TRP A 66 -1.71 2.48 5.28
C TRP A 66 -3.11 2.42 4.67
N LYS A 67 -3.38 3.24 3.65
CA LYS A 67 -4.60 3.17 2.86
C LYS A 67 -4.76 1.79 2.22
N ALA A 68 -3.75 1.31 1.49
CA ALA A 68 -3.78 0.01 0.82
C ALA A 68 -3.96 -1.16 1.79
N LEU A 69 -3.32 -1.11 2.97
CA LEU A 69 -3.53 -2.09 4.03
C LEU A 69 -4.99 -2.10 4.52
N SER A 70 -5.56 -0.91 4.74
CA SER A 70 -6.96 -0.77 5.15
C SER A 70 -7.89 -1.33 4.09
N ASP A 71 -7.67 -0.99 2.82
CA ASP A 71 -8.49 -1.45 1.70
C ASP A 71 -8.42 -2.98 1.53
N ALA A 72 -7.22 -3.58 1.66
CA ALA A 72 -7.05 -5.04 1.63
C ALA A 72 -7.79 -5.75 2.77
N LYS A 73 -7.74 -5.20 4.00
CA LYS A 73 -8.49 -5.74 5.14
C LYS A 73 -10.01 -5.61 4.95
N GLN A 74 -10.48 -4.50 4.41
CA GLN A 74 -11.90 -4.32 4.10
C GLN A 74 -12.38 -5.30 3.01
N ALA A 75 -11.58 -5.52 1.97
CA ALA A 75 -11.89 -6.49 0.93
C ALA A 75 -11.95 -7.93 1.49
N LEU A 76 -11.02 -8.28 2.39
CA LEU A 76 -11.06 -9.56 3.10
C LEU A 76 -12.35 -9.74 3.92
N ALA A 77 -12.78 -8.70 4.65
CA ALA A 77 -14.02 -8.74 5.42
C ALA A 77 -15.25 -8.94 4.52
N ARG A 78 -15.29 -8.31 3.35
CA ARG A 78 -16.38 -8.52 2.35
C ARG A 78 -16.38 -9.94 1.79
N LEU A 79 -15.21 -10.49 1.50
CA LEU A 79 -15.08 -11.89 1.07
C LEU A 79 -15.58 -12.85 2.15
N GLN A 80 -15.18 -12.63 3.41
CA GLN A 80 -15.64 -13.44 4.54
C GLN A 80 -17.16 -13.36 4.71
N ALA A 81 -17.76 -12.18 4.54
CA ALA A 81 -19.22 -12.02 4.58
C ALA A 81 -19.91 -12.77 3.44
N ALA A 82 -19.42 -12.68 2.21
CA ALA A 82 -20.01 -13.37 1.06
C ALA A 82 -19.98 -14.90 1.21
N VAL A 83 -18.88 -15.47 1.75
CA VAL A 83 -18.78 -16.91 2.05
C VAL A 83 -19.65 -17.30 3.26
N GLY A 84 -19.76 -16.42 4.26
CA GLY A 84 -20.61 -16.62 5.42
C GLY A 84 -22.11 -16.59 5.09
N GLU A 85 -22.54 -15.76 4.15
CA GLU A 85 -23.91 -15.78 3.63
C GLU A 85 -24.20 -17.08 2.87
N GLU A 86 -23.27 -17.56 2.05
CA GLU A 86 -23.42 -18.82 1.31
C GLU A 86 -23.66 -20.02 2.24
N THR A 87 -22.96 -20.09 3.37
CA THR A 87 -23.13 -21.19 4.35
C THR A 87 -24.39 -21.09 5.21
N VAL A 88 -25.08 -19.94 5.23
CA VAL A 88 -26.35 -19.76 5.98
C VAL A 88 -27.58 -20.12 5.12
N TYR A 89 -27.43 -20.19 3.79
CA TYR A 89 -28.50 -20.52 2.85
C TYR A 89 -28.50 -21.98 2.33
N GLU A 90 -27.60 -22.84 2.81
CA GLU A 90 -27.66 -24.31 2.68
C GLU A 90 -28.29 -24.97 3.92
#